data_AF-A0A946ZPG0-F1
#
_entry.id   AF-A0A946ZPG0-F1
#
_cell.length_a   1.000
_cell.length_b   1.000
_cell.length_c   1.000
_cell.angle_alpha   90.00
_cell.angle_beta   90.00
_cell.angle_gamma   90.00
#
_symmetry.space_group_name_H-M   'P 1'
#
loop_
_entity.id
_entity.type
_entity.pdbx_description
1 polymer ?
#
loop_
_entity_poly.entity_id
_entity_poly.type
_entity_poly.pdbx_seq_one_letter_code
_entity_poly.pdbx_strand_id
1 'polypeptide(L)' 'DNDRTKRIREALIPMKKKYNASEDQLILAWLMTHPAGIHPVVGTSNASRLSDSVEAAELNMELEDWFILLHASQGHEVP' A
#
# COMPACT_ATOMS: atom_id res chain seq x y z
N ASP A 1 -2.48 -13.38 12.67
CA ASP A 1 -3.18 -12.27 11.99
C ASP A 1 -4.29 -11.74 12.88
N ASN A 2 -4.51 -10.43 12.87
CA ASN A 2 -5.64 -9.79 13.55
C ASN A 2 -6.68 -9.30 12.52
N ASP A 3 -7.83 -8.83 13.01
CA ASP A 3 -8.93 -8.39 12.13
C ASP A 3 -8.53 -7.23 11.21
N ARG A 4 -7.63 -6.35 11.66
CA ARG A 4 -7.09 -5.26 10.84
C ARG A 4 -6.32 -5.82 9.64
N THR A 5 -5.38 -6.74 9.86
CA THR A 5 -4.61 -7.36 8.77
C THR A 5 -5.50 -8.06 7.76
N LYS A 6 -6.57 -8.72 8.23
CA LYS A 6 -7.54 -9.41 7.36
C LYS A 6 -8.25 -8.43 6.42
N ARG A 7 -8.80 -7.32 6.94
CA ARG A 7 -9.47 -6.29 6.13
C ARG A 7 -8.54 -5.65 5.11
N ILE A 8 -7.29 -5.35 5.51
CA ILE A 8 -6.30 -4.77 4.60
C ILE A 8 -6.01 -5.75 3.45
N ARG A 9 -5.78 -7.04 3.74
CA ARG A 9 -5.55 -8.04 2.70
C ARG A 9 -6.74 -8.19 1.76
N GLU A 10 -7.96 -8.18 2.29
CA GLU A 10 -9.19 -8.21 1.47
C GLU A 10 -9.27 -7.00 0.52
N ALA A 11 -8.97 -5.80 1.01
CA ALA A 11 -8.92 -4.58 0.21
C ALA A 11 -7.84 -4.60 -0.89
N LEU A 12 -6.70 -5.27 -0.63
CA LEU A 12 -5.61 -5.38 -1.60
C LEU A 12 -5.90 -6.32 -2.77
N ILE A 13 -6.80 -7.31 -2.62
CA ILE A 13 -7.11 -8.30 -3.66
C ILE A 13 -7.46 -7.65 -5.01
N PRO A 14 -8.44 -6.74 -5.10
CA PRO A 14 -8.75 -6.06 -6.37
C PRO A 14 -7.62 -5.14 -6.83
N MET A 15 -6.89 -4.49 -5.91
CA MET A 15 -5.83 -3.55 -6.22
C MET A 15 -4.62 -4.20 -6.88
N LYS A 16 -4.26 -5.44 -6.49
CA LYS A 16 -3.17 -6.19 -7.14
C LYS A 16 -3.34 -6.28 -8.64
N LYS A 17 -4.56 -6.56 -9.08
CA LYS A 17 -4.89 -6.65 -10.51
C LYS A 17 -4.93 -5.26 -11.15
N LYS A 18 -5.53 -4.27 -10.48
CA LYS A 18 -5.65 -2.90 -10.99
C LYS A 18 -4.28 -2.27 -11.27
N TYR A 19 -3.34 -2.43 -10.35
CA TYR A 19 -2.01 -1.80 -10.41
C TYR A 19 -0.93 -2.72 -10.95
N ASN A 20 -1.23 -4.00 -11.22
CA ASN A 20 -0.25 -5.02 -11.57
C ASN A 20 0.96 -5.03 -10.60
N ALA A 21 0.65 -5.00 -9.30
CA ALA A 21 1.63 -4.83 -8.23
C ALA A 21 1.42 -5.85 -7.11
N SER A 22 2.50 -6.15 -6.37
CA SER A 22 2.46 -7.00 -5.19
C SER A 22 1.84 -6.29 -3.98
N GLU A 23 1.52 -7.04 -2.91
CA GLU A 23 1.03 -6.44 -1.65
C GLU A 23 2.02 -5.43 -1.08
N ASP A 24 3.31 -5.79 -1.05
CA ASP A 24 4.37 -4.96 -0.49
C ASP A 24 4.52 -3.64 -1.26
N GLN A 25 4.41 -3.70 -2.59
CA GLN A 25 4.44 -2.53 -3.45
C GLN A 25 3.24 -1.60 -3.19
N LEU A 26 2.03 -2.16 -3.08
CA LEU A 26 0.82 -1.39 -2.83
C LEU A 26 0.84 -0.71 -1.46
N ILE A 27 1.33 -1.41 -0.41
CA ILE A 27 1.44 -0.83 0.92
C ILE A 27 2.49 0.28 0.96
N LEU A 28 3.62 0.09 0.28
CA LEU A 28 4.66 1.13 0.20
C LEU A 28 4.15 2.36 -0.56
N ALA A 29 3.47 2.16 -1.70
CA ALA A 29 2.86 3.24 -2.48
C ALA A 29 1.78 3.99 -1.67
N TRP A 30 0.95 3.29 -0.91
CA TRP A 30 -0.03 3.89 -0.01
C TRP A 30 0.61 4.81 1.03
N LEU A 31 1.74 4.39 1.61
CA LEU A 31 2.50 5.17 2.58
C LEU A 31 3.10 6.44 1.94
N MET A 32 3.66 6.33 0.73
CA MET A 32 4.26 7.46 0.00
C MET A 32 3.21 8.46 -0.51
N THR A 33 1.99 8.00 -0.80
CA THR A 33 0.86 8.85 -1.25
C THR A 33 0.24 9.66 -0.09
N HIS A 34 0.65 9.39 1.16
CA HIS A 34 0.11 10.09 2.32
C HIS A 34 0.32 11.61 2.25
N PRO A 35 -0.69 12.44 2.60
CA PRO A 35 -0.64 13.91 2.45
C PRO A 35 0.47 14.60 3.25
N ALA A 36 1.00 13.94 4.28
CA ALA A 36 2.16 14.42 5.03
C ALA A 36 3.51 14.30 4.28
N GLY A 37 3.55 13.74 3.07
CA GLY A 37 4.78 13.61 2.28
C GLY A 37 5.78 12.64 2.91
N ILE A 38 5.34 11.44 3.25
CA ILE A 38 6.19 10.44 3.92
C ILE A 38 7.24 9.90 2.95
N HIS A 39 8.51 9.85 3.40
CA HIS A 39 9.64 9.29 2.65
C HIS A 39 10.19 8.05 3.38
N PRO A 40 9.79 6.82 2.99
CA PRO A 40 10.19 5.61 3.67
C PRO A 40 11.68 5.30 3.47
N VAL A 41 12.36 4.85 4.53
CA VAL A 41 13.72 4.28 4.43
C VAL A 41 13.59 2.76 4.30
N VAL A 42 13.96 2.23 3.13
CA VAL A 42 13.87 0.78 2.85
C VAL A 42 15.12 0.07 3.37
N GLY A 43 14.94 -0.82 4.34
CA GLY A 43 16.02 -1.65 4.88
C GLY A 43 15.98 -3.06 4.29
N THR A 44 16.68 -3.31 3.19
CA THR A 44 16.83 -4.66 2.62
C THR A 44 18.23 -4.89 2.07
N SER A 45 18.74 -6.12 2.20
CA SER A 45 19.95 -6.58 1.51
C SER A 45 19.63 -7.41 0.26
N ASN A 46 18.34 -7.65 -0.02
CA ASN A 46 17.91 -8.37 -1.20
C ASN A 46 17.68 -7.40 -2.36
N ALA A 47 18.44 -7.56 -3.44
CA ALA A 47 18.34 -6.75 -4.64
C ALA A 47 16.94 -6.76 -5.26
N SER A 48 16.22 -7.90 -5.25
CA SER A 48 14.87 -7.97 -5.81
C SER A 48 13.90 -7.08 -5.04
N ARG A 49 13.98 -7.08 -3.71
CA ARG A 49 13.12 -6.25 -2.84
C ARG A 49 13.44 -4.77 -2.98
N LEU A 50 14.70 -4.43 -3.27
CA LEU A 50 15.07 -3.05 -3.57
C LEU A 50 14.42 -2.61 -4.89
N SER A 51 14.46 -3.44 -5.94
CA SER A 51 13.76 -3.17 -7.19
C SER A 51 12.25 -3.03 -6.99
N ASP A 52 11.62 -3.95 -6.25
CA ASP A 52 10.18 -3.88 -5.93
C ASP A 52 9.83 -2.54 -5.25
N SER A 53 10.70 -2.07 -4.36
CA SER A 53 10.50 -0.80 -3.64
C SER A 53 10.63 0.43 -4.54
N VAL A 54 11.51 0.37 -5.54
CA VAL A 54 11.64 1.42 -6.56
C VAL A 54 10.39 1.43 -7.44
N GLU A 55 9.93 0.28 -7.93
CA GLU A 55 8.71 0.15 -8.72
C GLU A 55 7.47 0.66 -7.95
N ALA A 56 7.41 0.42 -6.63
CA ALA A 56 6.35 0.95 -5.78
C ALA A 56 6.30 2.48 -5.76
N ALA A 57 7.44 3.16 -5.91
CA ALA A 57 7.53 4.62 -5.94
C ALA A 57 7.00 5.22 -7.24
N GLU A 58 6.87 4.41 -8.29
CA GLU A 58 6.32 4.80 -9.58
C GLU A 58 4.80 4.56 -9.67
N LEU A 59 4.21 3.88 -8.68
CA LEU A 59 2.77 3.62 -8.62
C LEU A 59 2.00 4.91 -8.33
N ASN A 60 1.15 5.31 -9.28
CA ASN A 60 0.20 6.40 -9.09
C ASN A 60 -1.09 5.85 -8.47
N MET A 61 -1.12 5.72 -7.15
CA MET A 61 -2.31 5.26 -6.43
C MET A 61 -3.42 6.31 -6.51
N GLU A 62 -4.60 5.88 -6.93
CA GLU A 62 -5.80 6.72 -6.93
C GLU A 62 -6.22 7.08 -5.50
N LEU A 63 -6.73 8.30 -5.32
CA LEU A 63 -7.15 8.79 -4.01
C LEU A 63 -8.25 7.91 -3.38
N GLU A 64 -9.16 7.38 -4.19
CA GLU A 64 -10.21 6.47 -3.72
C GLU A 64 -9.63 5.18 -3.15
N ASP A 65 -8.66 4.56 -3.83
CA ASP A 65 -7.98 3.36 -3.34
C ASP A 65 -7.17 3.64 -2.06
N TRP A 66 -6.59 4.84 -1.97
CA TRP A 66 -5.91 5.28 -0.76
C TRP A 66 -6.85 5.32 0.44
N PHE A 67 -8.08 5.84 0.26
CA PHE A 67 -9.12 5.84 1.28
C PHE A 67 -9.68 4.45 1.58
N ILE A 68 -9.81 3.57 0.59
CA ILE A 68 -10.22 2.17 0.81
C ILE A 68 -9.25 1.47 1.76
N LEU A 69 -7.93 1.64 1.56
CA LEU A 69 -6.92 1.07 2.46
C LEU A 69 -6.93 1.71 3.84
N LEU A 70 -7.15 3.03 3.91
CA LEU A 70 -7.30 3.73 5.19
C LEU A 70 -8.51 3.19 5.98
N HIS A 71 -9.65 3.05 5.33
CA HIS A 71 -10.87 2.48 5.90
C HIS A 71 -10.63 1.05 6.40
N ALA A 72 -10.00 0.20 5.58
CA ALA A 72 -9.65 -1.16 5.97
C ALA A 72 -8.75 -1.21 7.23
N SER A 73 -7.79 -0.30 7.30
CA SER A 73 -6.88 -0.14 8.45
C SER A 73 -7.59 0.33 9.72
N GLN A 74 -8.44 1.36 9.61
CA GLN A 74 -9.17 1.95 10.74
C GLN A 74 -10.30 1.05 11.25
N GLY A 75 -11.00 0.36 10.35
CA GLY A 75 -12.13 -0.53 10.68
C GLY A 75 -13.46 0.18 10.92
N HIS A 76 -13.55 1.48 10.59
CA HIS A 76 -14.77 2.28 10.59
C HIS A 76 -14.73 3.28 9.43
N GLU A 77 -15.88 3.79 9.01
CA GLU A 77 -15.99 4.81 7.96
C GLU A 77 -15.14 6.05 8.28
N VAL A 78 -14.56 6.63 7.23
CA VAL A 78 -13.80 7.87 7.32
C VAL A 78 -14.81 9.01 7.60
N PRO A 79 -14.59 9.87 8.60
CA PRO A 79 -15.51 10.97 8.94
C PRO A 79 -15.70 12.01 7.83
#